data_AF-A0A5C7UPU2-F1
#
_entry.id   AF-A0A5C7UPU2-F1
#
_cell.length_a   1.000
_cell.length_b   1.000
_cell.length_c   1.000
_cell.angle_alpha   90.00
_cell.angle_beta   90.00
_cell.angle_gamma   90.00
#
_symmetry.space_group_name_H-M   'P 1'
#
loop_
_entity.id
_entity.type
_entity.pdbx_description
1 polymer ?
#
loop_
_entity_poly.entity_id
_entity_poly.type
_entity_poly.pdbx_seq_one_letter_code
_entity_poly.pdbx_strand_id
1 'polypeptide(L)'
;MPQWGMNFLYVPDEWAPTTDKTLEQVKQLLSDKGLSKVDFSIMHGQFADQIPGMKNSHLCHDQDEYENLTDQCIFIGHVHKHSTRGKRFAQGSFERLSHGEEENKGFLRASCDIVNRKTTVKFIVNKRALPFVTLDLLDTDYEEALSRLNALRDDLEKWRTDSLVEQKYDPLIGIKFLVRLRAYKGHAVLENLDNLSESLGLVLTKDVVLLDSDTEQDELIVDEDYKPIHINKNNLMDLVVSEVTDKYLDLNIETVRSIVKTIM
;
A
#
# COMPACT_ATOMS: atom_id res chain seq x y z
N MET A 1 -1.96 -26.37 17.60
CA MET A 1 -3.21 -26.61 18.34
C MET A 1 -3.31 -28.09 18.68
N PRO A 2 -2.88 -28.49 19.90
CA PRO A 2 -2.81 -29.89 20.32
C PRO A 2 -4.11 -30.67 20.15
N GLN A 3 -5.25 -30.01 20.33
CA GLN A 3 -6.58 -30.60 20.18
C GLN A 3 -6.92 -31.08 18.76
N TRP A 4 -6.18 -30.61 17.75
CA TRP A 4 -6.39 -30.98 16.34
C TRP A 4 -5.20 -31.74 15.75
N GLY A 5 -4.14 -31.97 16.53
CA GLY A 5 -2.91 -32.60 16.03
C GLY A 5 -2.22 -31.79 14.92
N MET A 6 -2.37 -30.46 14.93
CA MET A 6 -1.86 -29.56 13.89
C MET A 6 -0.93 -28.51 14.49
N ASN A 7 0.15 -28.19 13.79
CA ASN A 7 1.17 -27.21 14.12
C ASN A 7 0.99 -25.96 13.25
N PHE A 8 0.98 -24.80 13.91
CA PHE A 8 0.85 -23.50 13.27
C PHE A 8 2.09 -22.68 13.61
N LEU A 9 2.80 -22.24 12.59
CA LEU A 9 3.84 -21.22 12.74
C LEU A 9 3.20 -19.84 12.70
N TYR A 10 3.57 -18.98 13.65
CA TYR A 10 3.20 -17.58 13.66
C TYR A 10 4.47 -16.74 13.54
N VAL A 11 4.53 -15.86 12.54
CA VAL A 11 5.63 -14.90 12.36
C VAL A 11 5.03 -13.50 12.36
N PRO A 12 5.17 -12.74 13.46
CA PRO A 12 4.72 -11.35 13.53
C PRO A 12 5.48 -10.44 12.55
N ASP A 13 4.93 -9.24 12.35
CA ASP A 13 5.62 -8.22 11.54
C ASP A 13 6.91 -7.80 12.21
N GLU A 14 7.94 -7.52 11.40
CA GLU A 14 9.27 -7.05 11.85
C GLU A 14 9.83 -7.80 13.07
N TRP A 15 9.61 -9.12 13.15
CA TRP A 15 9.94 -9.92 14.33
C TRP A 15 11.42 -9.86 14.74
N ALA A 16 12.32 -9.80 13.77
CA ALA A 16 13.75 -9.62 13.97
C ALA A 16 14.28 -8.56 13.01
N PRO A 17 15.51 -8.02 13.23
CA PRO A 17 16.07 -6.96 12.39
C PRO A 17 16.20 -7.32 10.90
N THR A 18 16.21 -8.61 10.57
CA THR A 18 16.19 -9.11 9.19
C THR A 18 15.31 -10.35 9.06
N THR A 19 14.80 -10.61 7.86
CA THR A 19 14.02 -11.81 7.56
C THR A 19 14.86 -13.09 7.67
N ASP A 20 16.16 -13.03 7.37
CA ASP A 20 17.10 -14.14 7.56
C ASP A 20 17.21 -14.57 9.04
N LYS A 21 17.37 -13.60 9.95
CA LYS A 21 17.40 -13.87 11.40
C LYS A 21 16.07 -14.45 11.87
N THR A 22 14.97 -13.98 11.32
CA THR A 22 13.65 -14.56 11.60
C THR A 22 13.60 -16.02 11.15
N LEU A 23 14.08 -16.34 9.95
CA LEU A 23 14.13 -17.71 9.44
C LEU A 23 15.03 -18.63 10.29
N GLU A 24 16.20 -18.14 10.72
CA GLU A 24 17.09 -18.88 11.64
C GLU A 24 16.36 -19.24 12.94
N GLN A 25 15.66 -18.28 13.55
CA GLN A 25 14.87 -18.51 14.76
C GLN A 25 13.70 -19.47 14.54
N VAL A 26 13.05 -19.40 13.38
CA VAL A 26 12.01 -20.36 12.98
C VAL A 26 12.59 -21.77 12.92
N LYS A 27 13.73 -21.96 12.24
CA LYS A 27 14.40 -23.27 12.15
C LYS A 27 14.81 -23.80 13.52
N GLN A 28 15.34 -22.94 14.39
CA GLN A 28 15.66 -23.30 15.76
C GLN A 28 14.42 -23.72 16.56
N LEU A 29 13.33 -22.96 16.48
CA LEU A 29 12.07 -23.27 17.16
C LEU A 29 11.48 -24.61 16.72
N LEU A 30 11.55 -24.92 15.42
CA LEU A 30 11.13 -26.20 14.87
C LEU A 30 11.99 -27.34 15.44
N SER A 31 13.32 -27.18 15.42
CA SER A 31 14.27 -28.13 16.00
C SER A 31 14.01 -28.39 17.49
N ASP A 32 13.82 -27.34 18.28
CA ASP A 32 13.55 -27.43 19.73
C ASP A 32 12.24 -28.16 20.04
N LYS A 33 11.27 -28.09 19.12
CA LYS A 33 10.00 -28.80 19.20
C LYS A 33 10.04 -30.19 18.56
N GLY A 34 11.18 -30.62 18.02
CA GLY A 34 11.32 -31.89 17.31
C GLY A 34 10.49 -31.96 16.02
N LEU A 35 10.22 -30.81 15.40
CA LEU A 35 9.43 -30.68 14.19
C LEU A 35 10.36 -30.41 13.00
N SER A 36 10.17 -31.14 11.90
CA SER A 36 10.79 -30.79 10.62
C SER A 36 9.98 -29.77 9.84
N LYS A 37 8.67 -29.71 10.07
CA LYS A 37 7.69 -28.88 9.36
C LYS A 37 6.50 -28.52 10.24
N VAL A 38 5.77 -27.50 9.82
CA VAL A 38 4.46 -27.12 10.35
C VAL A 38 3.37 -27.37 9.32
N ASP A 39 2.11 -27.50 9.78
CA ASP A 39 0.98 -27.66 8.89
C ASP A 39 0.66 -26.34 8.19
N PHE A 40 0.59 -25.25 8.96
CA PHE A 40 0.25 -23.93 8.46
C PHE A 40 1.26 -22.90 8.94
N SER A 41 1.50 -21.90 8.09
CA SER A 41 2.25 -20.70 8.48
C SER A 41 1.33 -19.49 8.35
N ILE A 42 1.28 -18.68 9.40
CA ILE A 42 0.55 -17.42 9.47
C ILE A 42 1.59 -16.35 9.75
N MET A 43 1.85 -15.50 8.76
CA MET A 43 2.96 -14.57 8.82
C MET A 43 2.59 -13.17 8.36
N HIS A 44 3.41 -12.21 8.77
CA HIS A 44 3.37 -10.85 8.27
C HIS A 44 4.75 -10.48 7.73
N GLY A 45 4.77 -9.79 6.60
CA GLY A 45 5.97 -9.46 5.84
C GLY A 45 5.74 -9.72 4.35
N GLN A 46 6.78 -9.85 3.57
CA GLN A 46 6.63 -9.93 2.11
C GLN A 46 7.58 -10.94 1.49
N PHE A 47 7.15 -11.54 0.39
CA PHE A 47 8.00 -12.30 -0.51
C PHE A 47 8.43 -11.41 -1.69
N ALA A 48 9.62 -11.67 -2.21
CA ALA A 48 10.23 -10.86 -3.27
C ALA A 48 9.40 -10.84 -4.57
N ASP A 49 8.56 -11.85 -4.82
CA ASP A 49 7.72 -11.92 -6.01
C ASP A 49 6.43 -11.09 -5.91
N GLN A 50 6.09 -10.59 -4.71
CA GLN A 50 4.90 -9.76 -4.49
C GLN A 50 5.14 -8.29 -4.83
N ILE A 51 6.39 -7.84 -4.85
CA ILE A 51 6.77 -6.45 -5.14
C ILE A 51 7.81 -6.41 -6.26
N PRO A 52 7.51 -5.76 -7.41
CA PRO A 52 8.48 -5.57 -8.48
C PRO A 52 9.77 -4.90 -7.97
N GLY A 53 10.93 -5.41 -8.39
CA GLY A 53 12.23 -4.82 -8.04
C GLY A 53 12.82 -5.27 -6.68
N MET A 54 12.07 -5.95 -5.83
CA MET A 54 12.51 -6.33 -4.47
C MET A 54 13.28 -7.66 -4.37
N LYS A 55 13.84 -8.16 -5.48
CA LYS A 55 14.63 -9.40 -5.46
C LYS A 55 15.86 -9.22 -4.57
N ASN A 56 16.09 -10.18 -3.66
CA ASN A 56 17.22 -10.22 -2.72
C ASN A 56 17.22 -9.10 -1.66
N SER A 57 16.07 -8.49 -1.36
CA SER A 57 15.95 -7.56 -0.24
C SER A 57 15.97 -8.31 1.10
N HIS A 58 16.73 -7.81 2.07
CA HIS A 58 16.74 -8.29 3.46
C HIS A 58 15.42 -8.07 4.21
N LEU A 59 14.47 -7.36 3.58
CA LEU A 59 13.11 -7.13 4.03
C LEU A 59 12.12 -8.19 3.48
N CYS A 60 12.57 -9.07 2.60
CA CYS A 60 11.75 -10.13 2.03
C CYS A 60 12.05 -11.48 2.70
N HIS A 61 11.01 -12.21 3.07
CA HIS A 61 11.16 -13.59 3.51
C HIS A 61 11.58 -14.48 2.32
N ASP A 62 12.34 -15.53 2.62
CA ASP A 62 12.67 -16.56 1.64
C ASP A 62 11.46 -17.46 1.39
N GLN A 63 10.80 -17.24 0.26
CA GLN A 63 9.59 -17.98 -0.12
C GLN A 63 9.82 -19.50 -0.23
N ASP A 64 10.98 -19.93 -0.71
CA ASP A 64 11.26 -21.35 -0.99
C ASP A 64 11.52 -22.09 0.33
N GLU A 65 12.23 -21.45 1.25
CA GLU A 65 12.43 -21.96 2.61
C GLU A 65 11.11 -22.10 3.36
N TYR A 66 10.26 -21.05 3.38
CA TYR A 66 8.97 -21.15 4.06
C TYR A 66 8.02 -22.17 3.40
N GLU A 67 8.08 -22.32 2.08
CA GLU A 67 7.37 -23.41 1.39
C GLU A 67 7.89 -24.79 1.79
N ASN A 68 9.19 -24.97 1.96
CA ASN A 68 9.73 -26.25 2.41
C ASN A 68 9.31 -26.58 3.85
N LEU A 69 9.21 -25.56 4.72
CA LEU A 69 8.85 -25.68 6.13
C LEU A 69 7.34 -25.86 6.39
N THR A 70 6.47 -25.57 5.41
CA THR A 70 5.01 -25.59 5.58
C THR A 70 4.36 -26.66 4.72
N ASP A 71 3.55 -27.55 5.27
CA ASP A 71 2.91 -28.62 4.49
C ASP A 71 1.65 -28.16 3.74
N GLN A 72 0.74 -27.44 4.39
CA GLN A 72 -0.57 -27.08 3.83
C GLN A 72 -0.55 -25.71 3.14
N CYS A 73 -0.63 -24.63 3.93
CA CYS A 73 -0.81 -23.28 3.41
C CYS A 73 -0.02 -22.25 4.21
N ILE A 74 0.48 -21.25 3.50
CA ILE A 74 1.12 -20.06 4.05
C ILE A 74 0.16 -18.89 3.83
N PHE A 75 -0.27 -18.25 4.90
CA PHE A 75 -1.06 -17.02 4.87
C PHE A 75 -0.15 -15.86 5.25
N ILE A 76 0.01 -14.89 4.36
CA ILE A 76 0.95 -13.77 4.54
C ILE A 76 0.28 -12.40 4.34
N GLY A 77 0.34 -11.56 5.39
CA GLY A 77 -0.07 -10.14 5.33
C GLY A 77 1.10 -9.20 5.08
N HIS A 78 0.83 -7.89 4.95
CA HIS A 78 1.73 -6.75 4.61
C HIS A 78 1.43 -6.17 3.22
N VAL A 79 1.43 -7.00 2.19
CA VAL A 79 1.10 -6.57 0.82
C VAL A 79 -0.41 -6.40 0.68
N HIS A 80 -0.87 -5.20 0.33
CA HIS A 80 -2.30 -4.85 0.30
C HIS A 80 -3.07 -5.39 -0.93
N LYS A 81 -2.35 -5.98 -1.89
CA LYS A 81 -2.94 -6.63 -3.04
C LYS A 81 -3.10 -8.13 -2.80
N HIS A 82 -4.31 -8.64 -2.98
CA HIS A 82 -4.56 -10.08 -2.91
C HIS A 82 -3.78 -10.82 -4.02
N SER A 83 -3.10 -11.91 -3.64
CA SER A 83 -2.47 -12.82 -4.58
C SER A 83 -2.43 -14.24 -4.06
N THR A 84 -2.38 -15.20 -4.98
CA THR A 84 -2.25 -16.63 -4.67
C THR A 84 -1.20 -17.23 -5.58
N ARG A 85 -0.23 -17.92 -4.99
CA ARG A 85 0.81 -18.65 -5.73
C ARG A 85 1.13 -19.96 -5.02
N GLY A 86 0.79 -21.08 -5.67
CA GLY A 86 0.94 -22.40 -5.06
C GLY A 86 0.17 -22.48 -3.75
N LYS A 87 0.88 -22.68 -2.64
CA LYS A 87 0.31 -22.71 -1.29
C LYS A 87 0.47 -21.41 -0.49
N ARG A 88 0.98 -20.35 -1.11
CA ARG A 88 1.10 -19.02 -0.53
C ARG A 88 -0.12 -18.19 -0.89
N PHE A 89 -0.77 -17.66 0.13
CA PHE A 89 -1.97 -16.85 0.01
C PHE A 89 -1.72 -15.52 0.71
N ALA A 90 -1.63 -14.45 -0.08
CA ALA A 90 -1.60 -13.09 0.43
C ALA A 90 -3.03 -12.55 0.47
N GLN A 91 -3.53 -12.21 1.66
CA GLN A 91 -4.94 -11.80 1.79
C GLN A 91 -5.23 -10.44 1.14
N GLY A 92 -4.23 -9.56 1.04
CA GLY A 92 -4.46 -8.15 0.73
C GLY A 92 -5.08 -7.37 1.89
N SER A 93 -5.37 -6.10 1.66
CA SER A 93 -6.12 -5.28 2.62
C SER A 93 -7.62 -5.58 2.54
N PHE A 94 -8.34 -5.32 3.62
CA PHE A 94 -9.80 -5.46 3.67
C PHE A 94 -10.54 -4.31 2.96
N GLU A 95 -9.89 -3.16 2.89
CA GLU A 95 -10.36 -1.91 2.27
C GLU A 95 -9.27 -1.33 1.36
N ARG A 96 -9.64 -0.36 0.53
CA ARG A 96 -8.68 0.41 -0.28
C ARG A 96 -8.08 1.51 0.58
N LEU A 97 -6.76 1.57 0.63
CA LEU A 97 -6.05 2.60 1.40
C LEU A 97 -5.51 3.73 0.52
N SER A 98 -5.38 3.49 -0.78
CA SER A 98 -4.89 4.46 -1.75
C SER A 98 -5.43 4.17 -3.16
N HIS A 99 -5.31 5.15 -4.06
CA HIS A 99 -5.57 4.91 -5.48
C HIS A 99 -4.50 3.98 -6.07
N GLY A 100 -4.89 3.17 -7.07
CA GLY A 100 -4.05 2.08 -7.58
C GLY A 100 -4.28 0.73 -6.87
N GLU A 101 -5.09 0.71 -5.81
CA GLU A 101 -5.59 -0.51 -5.16
C GLU A 101 -7.05 -0.84 -5.58
N GLU A 102 -7.36 -0.67 -6.86
CA GLU A 102 -8.72 -0.79 -7.40
C GLU A 102 -9.26 -2.23 -7.43
N GLU A 103 -8.41 -3.25 -7.23
CA GLU A 103 -8.80 -4.65 -7.23
C GLU A 103 -9.83 -5.00 -6.13
N ASN A 104 -10.43 -6.19 -6.26
CA ASN A 104 -11.36 -6.69 -5.25
C ASN A 104 -10.65 -6.81 -3.89
N LYS A 105 -11.21 -6.15 -2.88
CA LYS A 105 -10.79 -6.27 -1.48
C LYS A 105 -11.62 -7.31 -0.75
N GLY A 106 -11.13 -7.80 0.40
CA GLY A 106 -11.82 -8.87 1.10
C GLY A 106 -10.95 -9.61 2.10
N PHE A 107 -11.27 -10.89 2.28
CA PHE A 107 -10.54 -11.76 3.20
C PHE A 107 -10.49 -13.20 2.69
N LEU A 108 -9.55 -13.98 3.22
CA LEU A 108 -9.44 -15.40 2.93
C LEU A 108 -10.25 -16.22 3.94
N ARG A 109 -11.06 -17.14 3.43
CA ARG A 109 -11.69 -18.19 4.22
C ARG A 109 -11.02 -19.52 3.92
N ALA A 110 -10.31 -20.06 4.90
CA ALA A 110 -9.73 -21.39 4.83
C ALA A 110 -10.59 -22.41 5.58
N SER A 111 -10.68 -23.63 5.05
CA SER A 111 -11.34 -24.76 5.70
C SER A 111 -10.49 -26.00 5.48
N CYS A 112 -10.08 -26.65 6.58
CA CYS A 112 -9.22 -27.83 6.56
C CYS A 112 -10.01 -29.06 7.05
N ASP A 113 -10.04 -30.09 6.22
CA ASP A 113 -10.40 -31.43 6.65
C ASP A 113 -9.21 -32.04 7.38
N ILE A 114 -9.33 -32.18 8.70
CA ILE A 114 -8.26 -32.65 9.59
C ILE A 114 -7.94 -34.13 9.33
N VAL A 115 -8.94 -34.93 8.93
CA VAL A 115 -8.77 -36.38 8.71
C VAL A 115 -8.04 -36.63 7.40
N ASN A 116 -8.49 -35.99 6.32
CA ASN A 116 -7.88 -36.15 4.99
C ASN A 116 -6.71 -35.17 4.75
N ARG A 117 -6.41 -34.31 5.73
CA ARG A 117 -5.39 -33.27 5.67
C ARG A 117 -5.47 -32.45 4.38
N LYS A 118 -6.69 -32.01 4.05
CA LYS A 118 -6.99 -31.26 2.83
C LYS A 118 -7.50 -29.88 3.17
N THR A 119 -6.76 -28.86 2.76
CA THR A 119 -7.16 -27.47 2.92
C THR A 119 -7.81 -26.92 1.65
N THR A 120 -8.90 -26.19 1.83
CA THR A 120 -9.53 -25.37 0.80
C THR A 120 -9.47 -23.92 1.23
N VAL A 121 -9.06 -23.04 0.32
CA VAL A 121 -8.96 -21.60 0.57
C VAL A 121 -9.79 -20.88 -0.48
N LYS A 122 -10.62 -19.92 -0.04
CA LYS A 122 -11.43 -19.08 -0.92
C LYS A 122 -11.26 -17.62 -0.54
N PHE A 123 -11.03 -16.76 -1.53
CA PHE A 123 -11.12 -15.32 -1.34
C PHE A 123 -12.60 -14.90 -1.34
N ILE A 124 -13.01 -14.22 -0.28
CA ILE A 124 -14.36 -13.68 -0.11
C ILE A 124 -14.28 -12.18 -0.32
N VAL A 125 -14.87 -11.72 -1.43
CA VAL A 125 -14.88 -10.30 -1.79
C VAL A 125 -15.72 -9.52 -0.78
N ASN A 126 -15.12 -8.48 -0.19
CA ASN A 126 -15.84 -7.46 0.54
C ASN A 126 -16.54 -6.53 -0.47
N LYS A 127 -17.79 -6.86 -0.78
CA LYS A 127 -18.63 -6.05 -1.68
C LYS A 127 -18.93 -4.64 -1.15
N ARG A 128 -18.58 -4.37 0.11
CA ARG A 128 -18.80 -3.10 0.80
C ARG A 128 -17.53 -2.25 0.88
N ALA A 129 -16.41 -2.73 0.32
CA ALA A 129 -15.20 -1.97 0.30
C ALA A 129 -15.39 -0.70 -0.53
N LEU A 130 -15.09 0.47 0.05
CA LEU A 130 -15.33 1.74 -0.63
C LEU A 130 -14.58 1.75 -1.97
N PRO A 131 -15.26 2.04 -3.11
CA PRO A 131 -14.60 2.07 -4.39
C PRO A 131 -13.69 3.30 -4.45
N PHE A 132 -12.44 3.07 -4.82
CA PHE A 132 -11.54 4.09 -5.32
C PHE A 132 -11.47 3.84 -6.81
N VAL A 133 -11.70 4.86 -7.62
CA VAL A 133 -11.74 4.72 -9.09
C VAL A 133 -10.80 5.72 -9.72
N THR A 134 -9.97 5.26 -10.63
CA THR A 134 -9.25 6.14 -11.56
C THR A 134 -10.04 6.21 -12.86
N LEU A 135 -10.50 7.41 -13.23
CA LEU A 135 -11.13 7.67 -14.52
C LEU A 135 -10.06 8.17 -15.48
N ASP A 136 -9.79 7.38 -16.52
CA ASP A 136 -8.86 7.75 -17.59
C ASP A 136 -9.56 8.67 -18.61
N LEU A 137 -9.07 9.89 -18.67
CA LEU A 137 -9.54 11.01 -19.50
C LEU A 137 -8.43 11.50 -20.43
N LEU A 138 -7.46 10.63 -20.71
CA LEU A 138 -6.53 10.88 -21.81
C LEU A 138 -7.32 10.95 -23.11
N ASP A 139 -6.94 11.92 -23.96
CA ASP A 139 -7.52 12.15 -25.28
C ASP A 139 -9.02 12.50 -25.31
N THR A 140 -9.62 12.87 -24.18
CA THR A 140 -11.00 13.40 -24.13
C THR A 140 -11.02 14.92 -24.20
N ASP A 141 -12.08 15.49 -24.79
CA ASP A 141 -12.39 16.90 -24.59
C ASP A 141 -13.16 17.13 -23.27
N TYR A 142 -13.42 18.40 -22.95
CA TYR A 142 -14.10 18.76 -21.70
C TYR A 142 -15.53 18.20 -21.61
N GLU A 143 -16.29 18.22 -22.72
CA GLU A 143 -17.69 17.77 -22.71
C GLU A 143 -17.78 16.25 -22.54
N GLU A 144 -16.93 15.51 -23.26
CA GLU A 144 -16.82 14.07 -23.13
C GLU A 144 -16.35 13.67 -21.72
N ALA A 145 -15.33 14.34 -21.18
CA ALA A 145 -14.84 14.08 -19.83
C ALA A 145 -15.92 14.30 -18.77
N LEU A 146 -16.69 15.38 -18.90
CA LEU A 146 -17.81 15.68 -18.00
C LEU A 146 -18.93 14.63 -18.12
N SER A 147 -19.23 14.17 -19.34
CA SER A 147 -20.20 13.09 -19.56
C SER A 147 -19.78 11.80 -18.88
N ARG A 148 -18.53 11.37 -19.06
CA ARG A 148 -17.95 10.17 -18.43
C ARG A 148 -17.95 10.28 -16.90
N LEU A 149 -17.62 11.46 -16.36
CA LEU A 149 -17.59 11.70 -14.93
C LEU A 149 -19.00 11.65 -14.30
N ASN A 150 -20.02 12.19 -14.98
CA ASN A 150 -21.41 12.06 -14.54
C ASN A 150 -21.89 10.61 -14.58
N ALA A 151 -21.58 9.87 -15.64
CA ALA A 151 -21.91 8.45 -15.72
C ALA A 151 -21.27 7.64 -14.57
N LEU A 152 -19.99 7.89 -14.28
CA LEU A 152 -19.28 7.26 -13.16
C LEU A 152 -19.93 7.61 -11.81
N ARG A 153 -20.31 8.87 -11.59
CA ARG A 153 -21.03 9.29 -10.39
C ARG A 153 -22.32 8.47 -10.22
N ASP A 154 -23.11 8.36 -11.28
CA ASP A 154 -24.39 7.65 -11.23
C ASP A 154 -24.20 6.15 -10.96
N ASP A 155 -23.16 5.53 -11.54
CA ASP A 155 -22.78 4.14 -11.24
C ASP A 155 -22.37 3.95 -9.77
N LEU A 156 -21.62 4.89 -9.19
CA LEU A 156 -21.21 4.86 -7.79
C LEU A 156 -22.41 5.04 -6.83
N GLU A 157 -23.34 5.92 -7.16
CA GLU A 157 -24.58 6.09 -6.40
C GLU A 157 -25.50 4.86 -6.48
N LYS A 158 -25.54 4.22 -7.65
CA LYS A 158 -26.22 2.93 -7.80
C LYS A 158 -25.55 1.85 -6.94
N TRP A 159 -24.22 1.75 -6.98
CA TRP A 159 -23.46 0.81 -6.13
C TRP A 159 -23.75 1.04 -4.64
N ARG A 160 -23.83 2.32 -4.21
CA ARG A 160 -24.22 2.67 -2.84
C ARG A 160 -25.57 2.07 -2.51
N THR A 161 -26.57 2.34 -3.36
CA THR A 161 -27.97 1.94 -3.16
C THR A 161 -28.14 0.42 -3.15
N ASP A 162 -27.51 -0.30 -4.08
CA ASP A 162 -27.52 -1.77 -4.12
C ASP A 162 -26.90 -2.37 -2.85
N SER A 163 -25.89 -1.71 -2.28
CA SER A 163 -25.30 -2.09 -0.99
C SER A 163 -26.22 -1.84 0.21
N LEU A 164 -27.22 -0.96 0.09
CA LEU A 164 -28.17 -0.63 1.18
C LEU A 164 -29.29 -1.64 1.32
N VAL A 165 -29.72 -2.27 0.22
CA VAL A 165 -30.83 -3.22 0.21
C VAL A 165 -30.58 -4.42 1.13
N GLU A 166 -29.31 -4.69 1.47
CA GLU A 166 -28.92 -5.75 2.40
C GLU A 166 -29.02 -5.33 3.90
N GLN A 167 -29.28 -4.06 4.24
CA GLN A 167 -29.34 -3.57 5.64
C GLN A 167 -30.50 -2.62 5.95
N LYS A 168 -30.96 -2.59 7.22
CA LYS A 168 -31.97 -1.65 7.73
C LYS A 168 -31.41 -0.22 7.97
N TYR A 169 -30.11 0.00 7.80
CA TYR A 169 -29.41 1.28 8.03
C TYR A 169 -28.25 1.41 7.04
N ASP A 170 -27.97 2.63 6.59
CA ASP A 170 -26.90 2.94 5.64
C ASP A 170 -25.70 3.56 6.38
N PRO A 171 -24.60 2.81 6.60
CA PRO A 171 -23.37 3.33 7.20
C PRO A 171 -22.54 4.20 6.24
N LEU A 172 -22.94 4.33 4.98
CA LEU A 172 -22.29 5.12 3.93
C LEU A 172 -23.02 6.44 3.65
N ILE A 173 -24.10 6.78 4.37
CA ILE A 173 -24.77 8.09 4.24
C ILE A 173 -23.75 9.20 4.51
N GLY A 174 -23.60 10.10 3.54
CA GLY A 174 -22.72 11.27 3.67
C GLY A 174 -21.24 10.98 3.38
N ILE A 175 -20.88 9.73 3.06
CA ILE A 175 -19.54 9.40 2.57
C ILE A 175 -19.48 9.75 1.08
N LYS A 176 -18.55 10.63 0.73
CA LYS A 176 -18.24 10.96 -0.67
C LYS A 176 -17.29 9.92 -1.26
N PHE A 177 -17.51 9.55 -2.50
CA PHE A 177 -16.60 8.66 -3.23
C PHE A 177 -15.31 9.38 -3.63
N LEU A 178 -14.19 8.66 -3.57
CA LEU A 178 -12.88 9.16 -3.96
C LEU A 178 -12.57 8.75 -5.40
N VAL A 179 -12.48 9.71 -6.30
CA VAL A 179 -12.23 9.50 -7.73
C VAL A 179 -10.96 10.24 -8.14
N ARG A 180 -10.05 9.54 -8.82
CA ARG A 180 -8.83 10.14 -9.40
C ARG A 180 -9.04 10.36 -10.88
N LEU A 181 -8.84 11.58 -11.34
CA LEU A 181 -8.90 11.92 -12.77
C LEU A 181 -7.50 11.82 -13.36
N ARG A 182 -7.32 10.95 -14.35
CA ARG A 182 -6.07 10.84 -15.10
C ARG A 182 -6.20 11.57 -16.43
N ALA A 183 -5.46 12.65 -16.62
CA ALA A 183 -5.53 13.48 -17.82
C ALA A 183 -4.21 14.22 -18.08
N TYR A 184 -4.03 14.72 -19.30
CA TYR A 184 -2.86 15.54 -19.64
C TYR A 184 -2.83 16.85 -18.86
N LYS A 185 -1.61 17.36 -18.61
CA LYS A 185 -1.41 18.71 -18.06
C LYS A 185 -2.14 19.76 -18.91
N GLY A 186 -2.88 20.65 -18.25
CA GLY A 186 -3.69 21.68 -18.91
C GLY A 186 -5.07 21.22 -19.39
N HIS A 187 -5.46 19.97 -19.15
CA HIS A 187 -6.84 19.54 -19.43
C HIS A 187 -7.81 20.30 -18.51
N ALA A 188 -8.84 20.92 -19.11
CA ALA A 188 -9.82 21.78 -18.44
C ALA A 188 -10.53 21.16 -17.21
N VAL A 189 -10.66 19.83 -17.12
CA VAL A 189 -11.25 19.15 -15.95
C VAL A 189 -10.33 19.18 -14.74
N LEU A 190 -9.00 19.20 -14.94
CA LEU A 190 -8.02 19.30 -13.87
C LEU A 190 -7.95 20.72 -13.30
N GLU A 191 -8.25 21.73 -14.13
CA GLU A 191 -8.30 23.13 -13.72
C GLU A 191 -9.56 23.46 -12.90
N ASN A 192 -10.64 22.71 -13.12
CA ASN A 192 -11.95 22.92 -12.48
C ASN A 192 -12.30 21.89 -11.39
N LEU A 193 -11.29 21.23 -10.80
CA LEU A 193 -11.48 20.12 -9.85
C LEU A 193 -12.40 20.46 -8.67
N ASP A 194 -12.21 21.63 -8.03
CA ASP A 194 -12.97 21.99 -6.83
C ASP A 194 -14.46 22.19 -7.14
N ASN A 195 -14.76 22.91 -8.23
CA ASN A 195 -16.13 23.14 -8.69
C ASN A 195 -16.82 21.81 -9.09
N LEU A 196 -16.07 20.93 -9.75
CA LEU A 196 -16.58 19.61 -10.14
C LEU A 196 -16.80 18.71 -8.91
N SER A 197 -15.88 18.73 -7.95
CA SER A 197 -15.98 17.98 -6.69
C SER A 197 -17.21 18.40 -5.89
N GLU A 198 -17.47 19.70 -5.79
CA GLU A 198 -18.65 20.20 -5.08
C GLU A 198 -19.95 19.86 -5.82
N SER A 199 -20.04 20.18 -7.12
CA SER A 199 -21.26 19.98 -7.90
C SER A 199 -21.67 18.50 -8.04
N LEU A 200 -20.69 17.59 -8.11
CA LEU A 200 -20.94 16.16 -8.26
C LEU A 200 -21.07 15.43 -6.91
N GLY A 201 -20.65 16.06 -5.81
CA GLY A 201 -20.61 15.43 -4.49
C GLY A 201 -19.52 14.35 -4.36
N LEU A 202 -18.48 14.40 -5.19
CA LEU A 202 -17.34 13.49 -5.18
C LEU A 202 -16.14 14.14 -4.51
N VAL A 203 -15.17 13.36 -4.03
CA VAL A 203 -13.83 13.86 -3.72
C VAL A 203 -12.95 13.54 -4.91
N LEU A 204 -12.48 14.58 -5.60
CA LEU A 204 -11.67 14.43 -6.81
C LEU A 204 -10.19 14.63 -6.49
N THR A 205 -9.36 13.71 -6.98
CA THR A 205 -7.90 13.85 -7.00
C THR A 205 -7.41 13.78 -8.45
N LYS A 206 -6.12 14.07 -8.69
CA LYS A 206 -5.55 14.12 -10.04
C LYS A 206 -4.34 13.20 -10.20
N ASP A 207 -4.24 12.61 -11.38
CA ASP A 207 -3.06 11.95 -11.93
C ASP A 207 -2.70 12.68 -13.23
N VAL A 208 -1.65 13.51 -13.19
CA VAL A 208 -1.31 14.41 -14.30
C VAL A 208 -0.30 13.72 -15.20
N VAL A 209 -0.66 13.52 -16.46
CA VAL A 209 0.24 12.99 -17.48
C VAL A 209 0.91 14.15 -18.22
N LEU A 210 2.24 14.12 -18.30
CA LEU A 210 3.02 15.06 -19.11
C LEU A 210 3.16 14.50 -20.52
N LEU A 211 3.10 15.35 -21.54
CA LEU A 211 3.48 14.98 -22.90
C LEU A 211 5.00 14.89 -23.00
N ASP A 212 5.53 14.10 -23.94
CA ASP A 212 6.98 13.96 -24.17
C ASP A 212 7.68 15.30 -24.46
N SER A 213 6.93 16.31 -24.92
CA SER A 213 7.42 17.68 -25.11
C SER A 213 7.60 18.46 -23.81
N ASP A 214 6.94 18.03 -22.73
CA ASP A 214 6.88 18.69 -21.43
C ASP A 214 7.77 18.01 -20.39
N THR A 215 8.34 16.85 -20.70
CA THR A 215 9.43 16.27 -19.92
C THR A 215 10.69 17.07 -20.19
N GLU A 216 10.94 18.10 -19.36
CA GLU A 216 12.32 18.41 -19.01
C GLU A 216 12.95 17.10 -18.54
N GLN A 217 14.15 16.79 -19.04
CA GLN A 217 14.89 15.62 -18.59
C GLN A 217 15.15 15.81 -17.09
N ASP A 218 14.28 15.27 -16.25
CA ASP A 218 14.65 14.96 -14.88
C ASP A 218 15.78 13.95 -15.00
N GLU A 219 17.02 14.45 -14.92
CA GLU A 219 18.18 13.62 -14.73
C GLU A 219 17.84 12.69 -13.56
N LEU A 220 17.89 11.38 -13.83
CA LEU A 220 17.89 10.38 -12.78
C LEU A 220 18.94 10.82 -11.77
N ILE A 221 18.50 11.35 -10.63
CA ILE A 221 19.33 11.50 -9.45
C ILE A 221 19.64 10.05 -9.08
N VAL A 222 20.78 9.57 -9.57
CA VAL A 222 21.43 8.39 -9.05
C VAL A 222 21.55 8.67 -7.56
N ASP A 223 20.93 7.83 -6.72
CA ASP A 223 21.06 7.88 -5.27
C ASP A 223 22.56 8.09 -4.95
N GLU A 224 22.95 9.32 -4.64
CA GLU A 224 24.25 9.57 -4.04
C GLU A 224 24.19 8.84 -2.70
N ASP A 225 25.09 7.86 -2.52
CA ASP A 225 25.25 7.10 -1.29
C ASP A 225 24.89 7.96 -0.07
N TYR A 226 23.77 7.65 0.59
CA TYR A 226 23.31 8.40 1.75
C TYR A 226 24.44 8.49 2.77
N LYS A 227 25.00 9.69 2.94
CA LYS A 227 26.03 9.97 3.95
C LYS A 227 25.33 10.41 5.23
N PRO A 228 25.29 9.58 6.29
CA PRO A 228 24.66 9.98 7.54
C PRO A 228 25.35 11.22 8.10
N ILE A 229 24.56 12.28 8.32
CA ILE A 229 25.03 13.51 8.95
C ILE A 229 25.04 13.29 10.47
N HIS A 230 26.23 13.24 11.06
CA HIS A 230 26.37 13.15 12.51
C HIS A 230 26.23 14.53 13.15
N ILE A 231 25.03 14.84 13.68
CA ILE A 231 24.77 16.11 14.36
C ILE A 231 25.57 16.17 15.68
N ASN A 232 26.36 17.21 15.85
CA ASN A 232 27.15 17.51 17.03
C ASN A 232 27.20 19.02 17.26
N LYS A 233 27.76 19.46 18.41
CA LYS A 233 27.80 20.88 18.78
C LYS A 233 28.53 21.77 17.76
N ASN A 234 29.43 21.22 16.97
CA ASN A 234 30.23 21.99 16.02
C ASN A 234 29.55 22.18 14.67
N ASN A 235 28.60 21.32 14.27
CA ASN A 235 27.92 21.41 12.97
C ASN A 235 26.43 21.74 13.05
N LEU A 236 25.81 21.66 14.24
CA LEU A 236 24.40 21.97 14.44
C LEU A 236 24.02 23.38 13.96
N MET A 237 24.88 24.37 14.22
CA MET A 237 24.65 25.76 13.83
C MET A 237 24.59 25.92 12.31
N ASP A 238 25.53 25.33 11.58
CA ASP A 238 25.60 25.45 10.13
C ASP A 238 24.45 24.67 9.45
N LEU A 239 24.07 23.52 10.01
CA LEU A 239 22.93 22.73 9.52
C LEU A 239 21.60 23.48 9.66
N VAL A 240 21.36 24.12 10.81
CA VAL A 240 20.14 24.92 11.04
C VAL A 240 20.10 26.14 10.12
N VAL A 241 21.24 26.81 9.91
CA VAL A 241 21.31 27.97 9.01
C VAL A 241 21.07 27.56 7.56
N SER A 242 21.64 26.42 7.10
CA SER A 242 21.41 25.90 5.75
C SER A 242 19.92 25.63 5.52
N GLU A 243 19.29 24.84 6.40
CA GLU A 243 17.88 24.45 6.27
C GLU A 243 16.94 25.66 6.23
N VAL A 244 17.20 26.68 7.06
CA VAL A 244 16.39 27.90 7.09
C VAL A 244 16.61 28.74 5.84
N THR A 245 17.82 28.78 5.31
CA THR A 245 18.13 29.55 4.09
C THR A 245 17.54 28.88 2.85
N ASP A 246 17.66 27.56 2.74
CA ASP A 246 17.11 26.78 1.63
C ASP A 246 15.58 26.86 1.58
N LYS A 247 14.93 26.90 2.75
CA LYS A 247 13.48 27.00 2.87
C LYS A 247 12.93 28.42 2.68
N TYR A 248 13.76 29.44 2.92
CA TYR A 248 13.38 30.85 2.83
C TYR A 248 14.44 31.62 2.01
N LEU A 249 14.36 31.45 0.69
CA LEU A 249 15.31 31.92 -0.34
C LEU A 249 15.66 33.42 -0.29
N ASP A 250 14.89 34.24 0.44
CA ASP A 250 15.05 35.70 0.51
C ASP A 250 15.79 36.20 1.77
N LEU A 251 16.23 35.31 2.66
CA LEU A 251 16.90 35.71 3.91
C LEU A 251 18.43 35.80 3.75
N ASN A 252 19.01 36.93 4.17
CA ASN A 252 20.46 37.08 4.27
C ASN A 252 21.01 36.13 5.35
N ILE A 253 21.96 35.27 4.95
CA ILE A 253 22.66 34.28 5.79
C ILE A 253 23.25 34.89 7.07
N GLU A 254 23.77 36.13 7.02
CA GLU A 254 24.33 36.80 8.20
C GLU A 254 23.24 37.14 9.23
N THR A 255 22.06 37.53 8.78
CA THR A 255 20.90 37.81 9.64
C THR A 255 20.40 36.53 10.31
N VAL A 256 20.29 35.44 9.55
CA VAL A 256 19.88 34.12 10.07
C VAL A 256 20.88 33.63 11.13
N ARG A 257 22.18 33.73 10.86
CA ARG A 257 23.24 33.37 11.84
C ARG A 257 23.15 34.17 13.13
N SER A 258 22.84 35.46 13.07
CA SER A 258 22.69 36.30 14.26
C SER A 258 21.48 35.91 15.11
N ILE A 259 20.36 35.57 14.46
CA ILE A 259 19.13 35.15 15.16
C ILE A 259 19.34 33.80 15.84
N VAL A 260 19.87 32.82 15.12
CA VAL A 260 20.09 31.46 15.65
C VAL A 260 21.06 31.49 16.85
N LYS A 261 22.13 32.30 16.79
CA LYS A 261 23.05 32.53 17.93
C LYS A 261 22.41 33.16 19.16
N THR A 262 21.29 33.86 19.00
CA THR A 262 20.59 34.51 20.12
C THR A 262 19.63 33.55 20.83
N ILE A 263 19.19 32.49 20.14
CA ILE A 263 18.17 31.54 20.61
C ILE A 263 18.79 30.27 21.20
N MET A 264 20.03 29.92 20.82
CA MET A 264 20.79 28.76 21.31
C MET A 264 21.81 29.15 22.38
#